data_AF-A0A1E3PZU0-F1
#
_entry.id   AF-A0A1E3PZU0-F1
#
_cell.length_a   1.000
_cell.length_b   1.000
_cell.length_c   1.000
_cell.angle_alpha   90.00
_cell.angle_beta   90.00
_cell.angle_gamma   90.00
#
_symmetry.space_group_name_H-M   'P 1'
#
loop_
_entity.id
_entity.type
_entity.pdbx_description
1 polymer ?
#
loop_
_entity_poly.entity_id
_entity_poly.type
_entity_poly.pdbx_seq_one_letter_code
_entity_poly.pdbx_strand_id
1 'polypeptide(L)'
;MVHRYPQLWYDSVQGVAIVAPPTPLHSGMAGALLSSISDEVKMNSGISSEVTRNLLYDPHSRSVGYTSRGLTTRAWDGALQYREGVRLTLMIAVEVGVSQSYDSLRAAISWSVCAMHCCLGLAMSISEGSRGGAPPMRYYASIEEANVAVVEAEDDFQDQLMQRPYGPLVRYGVTWFGGVRSVILETYRQPREDFTPETLLEASRSFVSD
;
A
#
# COMPACT_ATOMS: atom_id res chain seq x y z
N MET A 1 6.65 -7.67 19.16
CA MET A 1 6.47 -7.24 17.76
C MET A 1 6.90 -8.39 16.88
N VAL A 2 6.04 -8.88 15.99
CA VAL A 2 6.38 -10.01 15.11
C VAL A 2 6.96 -9.45 13.82
N HIS A 3 8.27 -9.56 13.64
CA HIS A 3 8.92 -9.24 12.36
C HIS A 3 8.36 -10.17 11.27
N ARG A 4 7.87 -9.54 10.19
CA ARG A 4 7.19 -10.20 9.07
C ARG A 4 8.24 -10.68 8.06
N TYR A 5 8.61 -11.96 8.16
CA TYR A 5 9.36 -12.69 7.15
C TYR A 5 8.70 -12.61 5.76
N PRO A 6 9.44 -12.87 4.65
CA PRO A 6 8.83 -13.04 3.32
C PRO A 6 7.69 -14.05 3.39
N GLN A 7 6.54 -13.70 2.82
CA GLN A 7 5.34 -14.50 2.91
C GLN A 7 5.07 -15.17 1.58
N LEU A 8 4.76 -16.47 1.64
CA LEU A 8 4.26 -17.21 0.50
C LEU A 8 2.80 -16.82 0.30
N TRP A 9 2.53 -16.08 -0.77
CA TRP A 9 1.18 -15.73 -1.19
C TRP A 9 0.81 -16.60 -2.36
N TYR A 10 -0.45 -17.01 -2.38
CA TYR A 10 -0.98 -17.78 -3.50
C TYR A 10 -1.73 -16.80 -4.40
N ASP A 11 -1.16 -16.51 -5.56
CA ASP A 11 -1.89 -15.89 -6.65
C ASP A 11 -2.28 -16.99 -7.64
N SER A 12 -3.56 -17.34 -7.65
CA SER A 12 -4.07 -18.37 -8.55
C SER A 12 -3.89 -18.06 -10.05
N VAL A 13 -3.50 -16.82 -10.39
CA VAL A 13 -3.19 -16.37 -11.75
C VAL A 13 -1.71 -16.64 -12.11
N GLN A 14 -0.78 -16.55 -11.16
CA GLN A 14 0.67 -16.60 -11.42
C GLN A 14 1.42 -17.74 -10.68
N GLY A 15 0.75 -18.49 -9.81
CA GLY A 15 1.34 -19.50 -8.93
C GLY A 15 1.69 -18.95 -7.54
N VAL A 16 2.53 -19.68 -6.80
CA VAL A 16 3.02 -19.24 -5.50
C VAL A 16 3.97 -18.05 -5.71
N ALA A 17 3.56 -16.87 -5.25
CA ALA A 17 4.37 -15.67 -5.23
C ALA A 17 5.02 -15.51 -3.85
N ILE A 18 6.35 -15.44 -3.79
CA ILE A 18 7.03 -14.97 -2.58
C ILE A 18 6.92 -13.44 -2.61
N VAL A 19 5.99 -12.91 -1.83
CA VAL A 19 5.79 -11.47 -1.70
C VAL A 19 6.51 -11.02 -0.43
N ALA A 20 7.54 -10.20 -0.62
CA ALA A 20 8.09 -9.44 0.49
C ALA A 20 6.96 -8.53 1.02
N PRO A 21 6.77 -8.38 2.34
CA PRO A 21 5.75 -7.49 2.88
C PRO A 21 5.87 -6.10 2.24
N PRO A 22 4.77 -5.30 2.20
CA PRO A 22 4.86 -3.87 1.94
C PRO A 22 6.11 -3.35 2.62
N THR A 23 6.99 -2.71 1.87
CA THR A 23 8.15 -2.11 2.53
C THR A 23 7.58 -1.16 3.61
N PRO A 24 8.20 -1.08 4.80
CA PRO A 24 7.77 -0.17 5.86
C PRO A 24 7.39 1.22 5.33
N LEU A 25 8.12 1.68 4.30
CA LEU A 25 7.82 2.86 3.51
C LEU A 25 6.40 2.87 2.90
N HIS A 26 5.99 1.85 2.14
CA HIS A 26 4.66 1.79 1.52
C HIS A 26 3.55 1.83 2.57
N SER A 27 3.68 1.02 3.63
CA SER A 27 2.71 0.98 4.72
C SER A 27 2.63 2.31 5.49
N GLY A 28 3.76 3.01 5.63
CA GLY A 28 3.83 4.33 6.24
C GLY A 28 3.12 5.39 5.39
N MET A 29 3.33 5.38 4.07
CA MET A 29 2.68 6.31 3.14
C MET A 29 1.17 6.09 3.05
N ALA A 30 0.75 4.83 2.90
CA ALA A 30 -0.67 4.46 2.93
C ALA A 30 -1.32 4.85 4.27
N GLY A 31 -0.59 4.70 5.37
CA GLY A 31 -1.06 5.08 6.70
C GLY A 31 -1.19 6.58 6.94
N ALA A 32 -0.24 7.36 6.44
CA ALA A 32 -0.35 8.82 6.48
C ALA A 32 -1.58 9.28 5.68
N LEU A 33 -1.77 8.76 4.47
CA LEU A 33 -2.94 9.08 3.63
C LEU A 33 -4.26 8.71 4.33
N LEU A 34 -4.35 7.50 4.87
CA LEU A 34 -5.57 7.03 5.53
C LEU A 34 -5.84 7.77 6.85
N SER A 35 -4.80 8.21 7.56
CA SER A 35 -4.93 9.08 8.72
C SER A 35 -5.52 10.43 8.32
N SER A 36 -4.99 11.08 7.27
CA SER A 36 -5.54 12.34 6.76
C SER A 36 -7.00 12.21 6.30
N ILE A 37 -7.35 11.12 5.61
CA ILE A 37 -8.75 10.85 5.22
C ILE A 37 -9.64 10.67 6.46
N SER A 38 -9.18 9.90 7.44
CA SER A 38 -9.92 9.66 8.68
C SER A 38 -10.13 10.95 9.47
N ASP A 39 -9.11 11.79 9.56
CA ASP A 39 -9.18 13.08 10.27
C ASP A 39 -10.13 14.04 9.57
N GLU A 40 -10.09 14.14 8.24
CA GLU A 40 -11.04 14.94 7.47
C GLU A 40 -12.49 14.46 7.67
N VAL A 41 -12.70 13.14 7.68
CA VAL A 41 -14.02 12.54 7.99
C VAL A 41 -14.49 12.88 9.40
N LYS A 42 -13.58 12.88 10.39
CA LYS A 42 -13.92 13.24 11.78
C LYS A 42 -14.18 14.73 11.96
N MET A 43 -13.49 15.58 11.20
CA MET A 43 -13.66 17.03 11.25
C MET A 43 -14.90 17.51 10.50
N ASN A 44 -15.48 16.67 9.63
CA ASN A 44 -16.70 16.99 8.92
C ASN A 44 -17.93 16.94 9.84
N SER A 45 -18.47 18.12 10.15
CA SER A 45 -19.60 18.32 11.08
C SER A 45 -20.93 17.68 10.64
N GLY A 46 -21.03 17.16 9.41
CA GLY A 46 -22.18 16.41 8.92
C GLY A 46 -22.14 14.90 9.20
N ILE A 47 -21.04 14.37 9.73
CA ILE A 47 -20.85 12.93 9.94
C ILE A 47 -21.09 12.56 11.41
N SER A 48 -21.94 11.55 11.64
CA SER A 48 -22.25 11.07 13.00
C SER A 48 -21.00 10.54 13.71
N SER A 49 -20.90 10.82 15.02
CA SER A 49 -19.84 10.30 15.89
C SER A 49 -19.87 8.78 16.08
N GLU A 50 -20.98 8.13 15.71
CA GLU A 50 -21.08 6.67 15.60
C GLU A 50 -20.29 6.14 14.40
N VAL A 51 -20.40 6.81 13.25
CA VAL A 51 -19.69 6.42 12.03
C VAL A 51 -18.18 6.50 12.27
N THR A 52 -17.71 7.59 12.87
CA THR A 52 -16.28 7.81 13.12
C THR A 52 -15.68 6.81 14.11
N ARG A 53 -16.45 6.35 15.10
CA ARG A 53 -16.01 5.33 16.08
C ARG A 53 -15.90 3.93 15.49
N ASN A 54 -16.65 3.66 14.43
CA ASN A 54 -16.68 2.35 13.76
C ASN A 54 -15.69 2.25 12.58
N LEU A 55 -14.94 3.32 12.29
CA LEU A 55 -13.86 3.30 11.32
C LEU A 55 -12.61 2.67 11.95
N LEU A 56 -12.08 1.66 11.28
CA LEU A 56 -10.89 0.93 11.69
C LEU A 56 -9.80 1.08 10.64
N TYR A 57 -8.64 1.50 11.09
CA TYR A 57 -7.44 1.55 10.27
C TYR A 57 -6.73 0.19 10.34
N ASP A 58 -6.49 -0.39 9.16
CA ASP A 58 -5.75 -1.64 9.04
C ASP A 58 -4.59 -1.48 8.05
N PRO A 59 -3.37 -1.20 8.53
CA PRO A 59 -2.18 -1.00 7.68
C PRO A 59 -1.72 -2.28 6.97
N HIS A 60 -2.30 -3.44 7.32
CA HIS A 60 -1.53 -4.67 7.29
C HIS A 60 -2.36 -5.95 7.14
N SER A 61 -3.68 -5.84 7.02
CA SER A 61 -4.57 -7.00 6.93
C SER A 61 -4.32 -7.79 5.67
N ARG A 62 -4.33 -9.11 5.86
CA ARG A 62 -4.35 -10.08 4.79
C ARG A 62 -5.81 -10.35 4.45
N SER A 63 -6.12 -10.23 3.17
CA SER A 63 -7.43 -10.50 2.61
C SER A 63 -7.37 -11.69 1.69
N VAL A 64 -8.38 -12.54 1.79
CA VAL A 64 -8.50 -13.76 1.01
C VAL A 64 -9.78 -13.65 0.19
N GLY A 65 -9.67 -13.75 -1.13
CA GLY A 65 -10.78 -13.69 -2.06
C GLY A 65 -10.75 -14.87 -3.04
N TYR A 66 -11.92 -15.37 -3.43
CA TYR A 66 -12.01 -16.38 -4.48
C TYR A 66 -12.06 -15.71 -5.85
N THR A 67 -11.24 -16.20 -6.77
CA THR A 67 -11.31 -15.89 -8.20
C THR A 67 -11.78 -17.13 -8.95
N SER A 68 -12.10 -16.97 -10.24
CA SER A 68 -12.33 -18.07 -11.20
C SER A 68 -11.17 -19.07 -11.28
N ARG A 69 -9.98 -18.72 -10.78
CA ARG A 69 -8.79 -19.58 -10.76
C ARG A 69 -8.49 -20.17 -9.38
N GLY A 70 -9.28 -19.83 -8.36
CA GLY A 70 -9.15 -20.35 -7.00
C GLY A 70 -8.93 -19.27 -5.95
N LEU A 71 -8.57 -19.71 -4.74
CA LEU A 71 -8.33 -18.87 -3.58
C LEU A 71 -7.12 -17.97 -3.82
N THR A 72 -7.26 -16.66 -3.68
CA THR A 72 -6.17 -15.68 -3.82
C THR A 72 -6.04 -14.87 -2.54
N THR A 73 -4.83 -14.80 -1.99
CA THR A 73 -4.54 -14.04 -0.77
C THR A 73 -3.70 -12.82 -1.13
N ARG A 74 -4.15 -11.62 -0.75
CA ARG A 74 -3.43 -10.36 -0.92
C ARG A 74 -3.47 -9.51 0.34
N ALA A 75 -2.44 -8.73 0.60
CA ALA A 75 -2.42 -7.64 1.57
C ALA A 75 -2.22 -6.34 0.81
N TRP A 76 -3.01 -5.34 1.19
CA TRP A 76 -2.89 -3.97 0.72
C TRP A 76 -1.85 -3.23 1.54
N ASP A 77 -1.34 -2.12 1.00
CA ASP A 77 -0.46 -1.21 1.73
C ASP A 77 -1.20 -0.47 2.85
N GLY A 78 -2.53 -0.29 2.72
CA GLY A 78 -3.38 0.15 3.81
C GLY A 78 -4.88 0.01 3.51
N ALA A 79 -5.69 -0.09 4.56
CA ALA A 79 -7.14 -0.14 4.44
C ALA A 79 -7.88 0.64 5.52
N LEU A 80 -9.06 1.16 5.13
CA LEU A 80 -10.08 1.66 6.03
C LEU A 80 -11.28 0.73 5.99
N GLN A 81 -11.67 0.21 7.15
CA GLN A 81 -12.83 -0.66 7.30
C GLN A 81 -13.90 0.02 8.14
N TYR A 82 -15.16 -0.31 7.88
CA TYR A 82 -16.29 0.07 8.70
C TYR A 82 -16.83 -1.16 9.44
N ARG A 83 -17.01 -1.04 10.75
CA ARG A 83 -17.59 -2.09 11.58
C ARG A 83 -19.07 -1.87 11.81
N GLU A 84 -19.89 -2.85 11.43
CA GLU A 84 -21.31 -2.92 11.75
C GLU A 84 -21.59 -4.18 12.57
N GLY A 85 -21.64 -4.04 13.90
CA GLY A 85 -21.69 -5.18 14.81
C GLY A 85 -20.45 -6.06 14.70
N VAL A 86 -20.63 -7.31 14.26
CA VAL A 86 -19.53 -8.27 14.01
C VAL A 86 -19.01 -8.22 12.57
N ARG A 87 -19.70 -7.52 11.67
CA ARG A 87 -19.35 -7.43 10.25
C ARG A 87 -18.30 -6.33 10.06
N LEU A 88 -17.26 -6.65 9.29
CA LEU A 88 -16.28 -5.67 8.80
C LEU A 88 -16.49 -5.51 7.30
N THR A 89 -16.75 -4.28 6.87
CA THR A 89 -16.86 -3.92 5.46
C THR A 89 -15.64 -3.11 5.07
N LEU A 90 -14.98 -3.51 3.99
CA LEU A 90 -13.85 -2.77 3.43
C LEU A 90 -14.35 -1.52 2.70
N MET A 91 -14.07 -0.34 3.25
CA MET A 91 -14.52 0.93 2.68
C MET A 91 -13.52 1.50 1.71
N ILE A 92 -12.24 1.52 2.11
CA ILE A 92 -11.14 2.06 1.30
C ILE A 92 -9.98 1.07 1.33
N ALA A 93 -9.43 0.77 0.17
CA ALA A 93 -8.15 0.07 0.02
C ALA A 93 -7.15 1.02 -0.64
N VAL A 94 -5.90 0.98 -0.19
CA VAL A 94 -4.80 1.81 -0.70
C VAL A 94 -3.66 0.92 -1.14
N GLU A 95 -3.19 1.14 -2.36
CA GLU A 95 -2.00 0.52 -2.90
C GLU A 95 -1.01 1.62 -3.32
N VAL A 96 0.25 1.48 -2.96
CA VAL A 96 1.34 2.44 -3.18
C VAL A 96 2.45 1.77 -3.98
N GLY A 97 2.63 2.22 -5.21
CA GLY A 97 3.67 1.74 -6.12
C GLY A 97 4.80 2.75 -6.25
N VAL A 98 5.96 2.43 -5.66
CA VAL A 98 7.17 3.25 -5.77
C VAL A 98 8.08 2.70 -6.86
N SER A 99 8.22 3.44 -7.98
CA SER A 99 8.96 2.97 -9.18
C SER A 99 8.53 1.59 -9.68
N GLN A 100 7.26 1.22 -9.46
CA GLN A 100 6.66 -0.02 -9.93
C GLN A 100 5.93 0.16 -11.26
N SER A 101 5.73 -0.93 -12.00
CA SER A 101 4.89 -0.89 -13.21
C SER A 101 3.45 -0.52 -12.86
N TYR A 102 2.92 0.47 -13.57
CA TYR A 102 1.53 0.90 -13.43
C TYR A 102 0.53 -0.26 -13.57
N ASP A 103 0.75 -1.18 -14.52
CA ASP A 103 -0.16 -2.31 -14.75
C ASP A 103 -0.29 -3.23 -13.53
N SER A 104 0.81 -3.45 -12.80
CA SER A 104 0.80 -4.24 -11.56
C SER A 104 0.01 -3.53 -10.47
N LEU A 105 0.22 -2.22 -10.30
CA LEU A 105 -0.49 -1.40 -9.33
C LEU A 105 -2.00 -1.35 -9.63
N ARG A 106 -2.36 -1.16 -10.90
CA ARG A 106 -3.73 -1.17 -11.39
C ARG A 106 -4.41 -2.52 -11.16
N ALA A 107 -3.72 -3.63 -11.43
CA ALA A 107 -4.24 -4.97 -11.18
C ALA A 107 -4.44 -5.25 -9.69
N ALA A 108 -3.53 -4.76 -8.83
CA ALA A 108 -3.65 -4.87 -7.38
C ALA A 108 -4.89 -4.14 -6.86
N ILE A 109 -5.07 -2.87 -7.23
CA ILE A 109 -6.21 -2.09 -6.73
C ILE A 109 -7.55 -2.53 -7.34
N SER A 110 -7.56 -2.97 -8.61
CA SER A 110 -8.77 -3.48 -9.25
C SER A 110 -9.28 -4.74 -8.55
N TRP A 111 -8.39 -5.64 -8.13
CA TRP A 111 -8.76 -6.81 -7.35
C TRP A 111 -9.39 -6.44 -6.01
N SER A 112 -8.83 -5.46 -5.29
CA SER A 112 -9.40 -4.96 -4.04
C SER A 112 -10.83 -4.43 -4.23
N VAL A 113 -11.10 -3.74 -5.33
CA VAL A 113 -12.45 -3.23 -5.63
C VAL A 113 -13.39 -4.37 -6.05
N CYS A 114 -13.00 -5.20 -7.01
CA CYS A 114 -13.88 -6.20 -7.60
C CYS A 114 -14.04 -7.47 -6.75
N ALA A 115 -12.94 -8.02 -6.23
CA ALA A 115 -12.96 -9.29 -5.49
C ALA A 115 -13.36 -9.12 -4.02
N MET A 116 -12.97 -7.99 -3.41
CA MET A 116 -13.23 -7.72 -1.98
C MET A 116 -14.41 -6.76 -1.77
N HIS A 117 -15.10 -6.37 -2.85
CA HIS A 117 -16.20 -5.41 -2.84
C HIS A 117 -15.84 -4.10 -2.11
N CYS A 118 -14.60 -3.61 -2.30
CA CYS A 118 -14.17 -2.34 -1.73
C CYS A 118 -14.96 -1.18 -2.35
N CYS A 119 -15.50 -0.28 -1.52
CA CYS A 119 -16.25 0.87 -2.02
C CYS A 119 -15.37 1.88 -2.80
N LEU A 120 -14.08 1.98 -2.44
CA LEU A 120 -13.12 2.89 -3.05
C LEU A 120 -11.69 2.32 -2.98
N GLY A 121 -11.13 2.01 -4.14
CA GLY A 121 -9.69 1.79 -4.28
C GLY A 121 -8.96 3.10 -4.50
N LEU A 122 -7.81 3.28 -3.85
CA LEU A 122 -6.85 4.34 -4.10
C LEU A 122 -5.54 3.72 -4.56
N ALA A 123 -5.03 4.15 -5.70
CA ALA A 123 -3.69 3.78 -6.16
C ALA A 123 -2.81 5.01 -6.18
N MET A 124 -1.67 4.95 -5.50
CA MET A 124 -0.65 5.99 -5.50
C MET A 124 0.58 5.50 -6.24
N SER A 125 0.82 6.03 -7.44
CA SER A 125 2.05 5.76 -8.19
C SER A 125 3.04 6.87 -7.97
N ILE A 126 4.23 6.53 -7.49
CA ILE A 126 5.30 7.47 -7.21
C ILE A 126 6.44 7.21 -8.19
N SER A 127 6.71 8.20 -9.02
CA SER A 127 7.84 8.20 -9.93
C SER A 127 9.04 8.85 -9.27
N GLU A 128 10.16 8.16 -9.28
CA GLU A 128 11.42 8.68 -8.76
C GLU A 128 12.36 9.17 -9.85
N GLY A 129 13.27 10.05 -9.45
CA GLY A 129 14.44 10.40 -10.23
C GLY A 129 15.47 9.27 -10.30
N SER A 130 16.53 9.51 -11.08
CA SER A 130 17.61 8.55 -11.24
C SER A 130 18.25 8.18 -9.90
N ARG A 131 18.35 6.87 -9.63
CA ARG A 131 19.03 6.29 -8.46
C ARG A 131 20.53 6.12 -8.69
N GLY A 132 21.01 6.31 -9.93
CA GLY A 132 22.36 5.92 -10.31
C GLY A 132 22.52 4.40 -10.36
N GLY A 133 23.41 3.84 -9.54
CA GLY A 133 23.70 2.41 -9.48
C GLY A 133 22.85 1.65 -8.46
N ALA A 134 22.64 0.35 -8.70
CA ALA A 134 21.94 -0.52 -7.75
C ALA A 134 22.74 -0.60 -6.42
N PRO A 135 22.06 -0.59 -5.25
CA PRO A 135 22.74 -0.78 -3.98
C PRO A 135 23.48 -2.12 -3.94
N PRO A 136 24.71 -2.16 -3.38
CA PRO A 136 25.44 -3.41 -3.25
C PRO A 136 24.71 -4.36 -2.31
N MET A 137 24.63 -5.64 -2.70
CA MET A 137 24.06 -6.68 -1.85
C MET A 137 24.91 -6.81 -0.58
N ARG A 138 24.25 -6.80 0.59
CA ARG A 138 24.88 -6.99 1.90
C ARG A 138 24.54 -8.37 2.45
N TYR A 139 25.52 -8.99 3.08
CA TYR A 139 25.37 -10.27 3.76
C TYR A 139 25.50 -10.03 5.26
N TYR A 140 24.58 -10.60 6.03
CA TYR A 140 24.55 -10.53 7.48
C TYR A 140 24.86 -11.90 8.06
N ALA A 141 25.56 -11.95 9.19
CA ALA A 141 25.95 -13.20 9.84
C ALA A 141 24.76 -13.88 10.54
N SER A 142 23.71 -13.13 10.89
CA SER A 142 22.47 -13.66 11.46
C SER A 142 21.23 -12.87 11.05
N ILE A 143 20.04 -13.44 11.35
CA ILE A 143 18.75 -12.76 11.16
C ILE A 143 18.63 -11.57 12.11
N GLU A 144 19.14 -11.69 13.34
CA GLU A 144 19.15 -10.61 14.32
C GLU A 144 19.95 -9.41 13.81
N GLU A 145 21.14 -9.64 13.25
CA GLU A 145 21.97 -8.59 12.66
C GLU A 145 21.29 -7.93 11.46
N ALA A 146 20.64 -8.72 10.59
CA ALA A 146 19.86 -8.20 9.48
C ALA A 146 18.69 -7.31 9.96
N ASN A 147 17.97 -7.72 11.01
CA ASN A 147 16.87 -6.95 11.58
C ASN A 147 17.35 -5.63 12.19
N VAL A 148 18.48 -5.64 12.91
CA VAL A 148 19.07 -4.40 13.44
C VAL A 148 19.44 -3.45 12.30
N ALA A 149 20.08 -3.96 11.25
CA ALA A 149 20.46 -3.14 10.10
C ALA A 149 19.27 -2.55 9.34
N VAL A 150 18.12 -3.24 9.33
CA VAL A 150 16.85 -2.74 8.80
C VAL A 150 16.30 -1.61 9.66
N VAL A 151 16.23 -1.78 10.98
CA VAL A 151 15.75 -0.72 11.89
C VAL A 151 16.62 0.53 11.78
N GLU A 152 17.94 0.38 11.76
CA GLU A 152 18.84 1.51 11.52
C GLU A 152 18.67 2.15 10.13
N ALA A 153 18.22 1.39 9.13
CA ALA A 153 17.89 1.93 7.81
C ALA A 153 16.62 2.78 7.88
N GLU A 154 15.60 2.27 8.55
CA GLU A 154 14.32 2.94 8.74
C GLU A 154 14.51 4.28 9.46
N ASP A 155 15.28 4.28 10.56
CA ASP A 155 15.55 5.50 11.33
C ASP A 155 16.32 6.55 10.49
N ASP A 156 17.38 6.13 9.78
CA ASP A 156 18.16 7.02 8.90
C ASP A 156 17.30 7.61 7.77
N PHE A 157 16.47 6.78 7.12
CA PHE A 157 15.56 7.25 6.09
C PHE A 157 14.47 8.16 6.64
N GLN A 158 13.94 7.89 7.84
CA GLN A 158 12.95 8.73 8.49
C GLN A 158 13.51 10.12 8.78
N ASP A 159 14.74 10.20 9.29
CA ASP A 159 15.44 11.47 9.52
C ASP A 159 15.64 12.25 8.22
N GLN A 160 16.02 11.56 7.15
CA GLN A 160 16.16 12.17 5.82
C GLN A 160 14.83 12.68 5.29
N LEU A 161 13.73 11.94 5.46
CA LEU A 161 12.39 12.38 5.06
C LEU A 161 11.91 13.59 5.87
N MET A 162 12.26 13.70 7.14
CA MET A 162 11.94 14.90 7.93
C MET A 162 12.68 16.14 7.42
N GLN A 163 13.92 15.99 6.97
CA GLN A 163 14.73 17.10 6.46
C GLN A 163 14.46 17.43 5.00
N ARG A 164 14.17 16.41 4.18
CA ARG A 164 14.02 16.48 2.73
C ARG A 164 12.87 15.55 2.30
N PRO A 165 11.61 15.94 2.51
CA PRO A 165 10.44 15.08 2.31
C PRO A 165 10.31 14.45 0.91
N TYR A 166 10.86 15.12 -0.11
CA TYR A 166 10.84 14.68 -1.51
C TYR A 166 12.24 14.38 -2.07
N GLY A 167 13.26 14.46 -1.23
CA GLY A 167 14.65 14.26 -1.63
C GLY A 167 15.00 12.77 -1.79
N PRO A 168 16.14 12.47 -2.45
CA PRO A 168 16.63 11.11 -2.50
C PRO A 168 16.99 10.60 -1.11
N LEU A 169 16.74 9.30 -0.88
CA LEU A 169 17.17 8.61 0.33
C LEU A 169 18.52 7.97 0.08
N VAL A 170 19.53 8.45 0.80
CA VAL A 170 20.94 8.10 0.60
C VAL A 170 21.49 7.49 1.88
N ARG A 171 21.99 6.26 1.78
CA ARG A 171 22.64 5.58 2.91
C ARG A 171 23.98 5.01 2.45
N TYR A 172 25.04 5.29 3.23
CA TYR A 172 26.42 4.93 2.91
C TYR A 172 26.91 5.42 1.54
N GLY A 173 26.49 6.64 1.14
CA GLY A 173 26.86 7.24 -0.15
C GLY A 173 26.15 6.62 -1.36
N VAL A 174 25.22 5.69 -1.15
CA VAL A 174 24.42 5.04 -2.20
C VAL A 174 22.99 5.59 -2.16
N THR A 175 22.42 5.92 -3.31
CA THR A 175 21.03 6.34 -3.43
C THR A 175 20.13 5.10 -3.49
N TRP A 176 19.36 4.87 -2.43
CA TRP A 176 18.42 3.75 -2.34
C TRP A 176 17.09 4.08 -3.02
N PHE A 177 16.64 5.32 -2.84
CA PHE A 177 15.46 5.88 -3.50
C PHE A 177 15.84 7.23 -4.11
N GLY A 178 15.47 7.44 -5.36
CA GLY A 178 15.64 8.73 -6.03
C GLY A 178 14.68 9.75 -5.43
N GLY A 179 14.93 11.04 -5.69
CA GLY A 179 13.98 12.08 -5.30
C GLY A 179 12.63 11.86 -5.99
N VAL A 180 11.54 12.14 -5.28
CA VAL A 180 10.20 12.07 -5.86
C VAL A 180 10.10 13.09 -6.99
N ARG A 181 9.70 12.63 -8.18
CA ARG A 181 9.51 13.46 -9.37
C ARG A 181 8.06 13.76 -9.66
N SER A 182 7.21 12.78 -9.43
CA SER A 182 5.78 12.97 -9.55
C SER A 182 5.04 11.92 -8.74
N VAL A 183 3.86 12.29 -8.29
CA VAL A 183 2.91 11.43 -7.60
C VAL A 183 1.60 11.47 -8.38
N ILE A 184 1.13 10.30 -8.78
CA ILE A 184 -0.18 10.13 -9.39
C ILE A 184 -1.06 9.40 -8.38
N LEU A 185 -2.11 10.06 -7.93
CA LEU A 185 -3.13 9.46 -7.08
C LEU A 185 -4.38 9.20 -7.93
N GLU A 186 -4.81 7.95 -7.97
CA GLU A 186 -5.96 7.52 -8.73
C GLU A 186 -7.02 6.91 -7.84
N THR A 187 -8.28 7.10 -8.24
CA THR A 187 -9.44 6.51 -7.56
C THR A 187 -10.06 5.46 -8.44
N TYR A 188 -10.43 4.33 -7.84
CA TYR A 188 -11.06 3.19 -8.49
C TYR A 188 -12.37 2.92 -7.75
N ARG A 189 -13.48 2.91 -8.48
CA ARG A 189 -14.80 2.60 -7.94
C ARG A 189 -15.46 1.58 -8.79
N GLN A 190 -16.31 0.76 -8.17
CA GLN A 190 -17.18 -0.14 -8.89
C GLN A 190 -18.41 0.64 -9.38
N PRO A 191 -18.63 0.78 -10.71
CA PRO A 191 -19.78 1.52 -11.22
C PRO A 191 -21.09 0.71 -11.21
N ARG A 192 -21.03 -0.64 -11.17
CA ARG A 192 -22.20 -1.58 -11.16
C ARG A 192 -21.86 -2.93 -10.50
N GLU A 193 -22.88 -3.68 -10.06
CA GLU A 193 -22.74 -4.94 -9.30
C GLU A 193 -22.21 -6.17 -10.10
N ASP A 194 -22.11 -6.11 -11.43
CA ASP A 194 -21.90 -7.29 -12.28
C ASP A 194 -20.44 -7.62 -12.67
N PHE A 195 -19.44 -7.06 -11.98
CA PHE A 195 -18.03 -7.31 -12.35
C PHE A 195 -17.48 -8.58 -11.70
N THR A 196 -16.72 -9.36 -12.48
CA THR A 196 -16.01 -10.52 -11.93
C THR A 196 -14.77 -10.08 -11.14
N PRO A 197 -14.30 -10.87 -10.16
CA PRO A 197 -13.11 -10.57 -9.36
C PRO A 197 -11.84 -10.22 -10.16
N GLU A 198 -11.74 -10.65 -11.41
CA GLU A 198 -10.59 -10.45 -12.31
C GLU A 198 -10.70 -9.21 -13.19
N THR A 199 -11.79 -8.44 -13.06
CA THR A 199 -11.98 -7.24 -13.86
C THR A 199 -10.87 -6.23 -13.58
N LEU A 200 -10.17 -5.80 -14.63
CA LEU A 200 -9.25 -4.67 -14.56
C LEU A 200 -10.03 -3.37 -14.74
N LEU A 201 -10.20 -2.62 -13.66
CA LEU A 201 -10.87 -1.34 -13.67
C LEU A 201 -9.99 -0.26 -14.28
N GLU A 202 -10.60 0.74 -14.89
CA GLU A 202 -9.94 2.00 -15.22
C GLU A 202 -10.08 2.99 -14.06
N ALA A 203 -9.13 3.91 -13.94
CA ALA A 203 -9.21 4.97 -12.95
C ALA A 203 -10.45 5.84 -13.19
N SER A 204 -11.27 6.03 -12.15
CA SER A 204 -12.43 6.91 -12.18
C SER A 204 -12.03 8.39 -12.13
N ARG A 205 -10.92 8.70 -11.45
CA ARG A 205 -10.28 10.03 -11.40
C ARG A 205 -8.78 9.83 -11.20
N SER A 206 -8.00 10.77 -11.71
CA SER A 206 -6.55 10.84 -11.55
C SER A 206 -6.14 12.25 -11.13
N PHE A 207 -5.21 12.34 -10.18
CA PHE A 207 -4.65 13.57 -9.64
C PHE A 207 -3.14 13.48 -9.76
N VAL A 208 -2.52 14.47 -10.39
CA VAL A 208 -1.07 14.50 -10.62
C VAL A 208 -0.46 15.65 -9.82
N SER A 209 0.61 15.36 -9.10
CA SER A 209 1.49 16.35 -8.49
C SER A 209 2.90 16.14 -9.01
N ASP A 210 3.49 17.20 -9.54
CA ASP A 210 4.90 17.27 -9.93
C ASP A 210 5.74 17.94 -8.83
#